data_AF-A0A7X7GJ27-F1
#
_entry.id   AF-A0A7X7GJ27-F1
#
_cell.length_a   1.000
_cell.length_b   1.000
_cell.length_c   1.000
_cell.angle_alpha   90.00
_cell.angle_beta   90.00
_cell.angle_gamma   90.00
#
_symmetry.space_group_name_H-M   'P 1'
#
loop_
_entity.id
_entity.type
_entity.pdbx_description
1 polymer ?
#
loop_
_entity_poly.entity_id
_entity_poly.type
_entity_poly.pdbx_seq_one_letter_code
_entity_poly.pdbx_strand_id
1 'polypeptide(L)' 'AGEESGNALGELATRAVTTAGAVLEPRQVADAVFDAMDDGRFLILPHPEVLDMFRNKGADYDRWLGGMRRYQRSLGG' A
#
# COMPACT_ATOMS: atom_id res chain seq x y z
N ALA A 1 4.25 0.15 -15.65
CA ALA A 1 4.78 -1.09 -15.02
C ALA A 1 3.69 -2.11 -14.63
N GLY A 2 2.42 -1.74 -14.45
CA GLY A 2 1.30 -2.69 -14.28
C GLY A 2 0.32 -2.75 -15.46
N GLU A 3 0.14 -1.61 -16.15
CA GLU A 3 -0.85 -1.43 -17.25
C GLU A 3 -0.60 -2.30 -18.49
N GLU A 4 0.63 -2.79 -18.70
CA GLU A 4 1.02 -3.53 -19.91
C GLU A 4 0.85 -5.06 -19.80
N SER A 5 0.32 -5.57 -18.68
CA SER A 5 0.24 -7.02 -18.44
C SER A 5 -0.88 -7.73 -19.25
N GLY A 6 -1.86 -6.98 -19.77
CA GLY A 6 -2.84 -7.43 -20.77
C GLY A 6 -3.75 -8.60 -20.36
N ASN A 7 -3.72 -9.02 -19.09
CA ASN A 7 -4.50 -10.14 -18.58
C ASN A 7 -5.28 -9.74 -17.32
N ALA A 8 -6.33 -10.51 -17.01
CA ALA A 8 -7.24 -10.21 -15.91
C ALA A 8 -6.55 -10.10 -14.53
N LEU A 9 -5.47 -10.85 -14.29
CA LEU A 9 -4.71 -10.75 -13.04
C LEU A 9 -3.94 -9.43 -12.95
N GLY A 10 -3.40 -8.97 -14.07
CA GLY A 10 -2.72 -7.70 -14.22
C GLY A 10 -3.62 -6.49 -13.97
N GLU A 11 -4.84 -6.53 -14.49
CA GLU A 11 -5.87 -5.52 -14.25
C GLU A 11 -6.28 -5.49 -12.76
N LEU A 12 -6.48 -6.65 -12.15
CA LEU A 12 -6.78 -6.77 -10.71
C LEU A 12 -5.62 -6.22 -9.85
N ALA A 13 -4.38 -6.55 -10.19
CA ALA A 13 -3.21 -6.05 -9.48
C ALA A 13 -3.08 -4.53 -9.61
N THR A 14 -3.32 -3.99 -10.81
CA THR A 14 -3.32 -2.54 -11.03
C THR A 14 -4.40 -1.86 -10.20
N ARG A 15 -5.65 -2.37 -10.21
CA ARG A 15 -6.74 -1.88 -9.36
C ARG A 15 -6.40 -1.96 -7.88
N ALA A 16 -5.76 -3.04 -7.42
CA ALA A 16 -5.36 -3.20 -6.04
C ALA A 16 -4.37 -2.13 -5.57
N VAL A 17 -3.49 -1.66 -6.45
CA VAL A 17 -2.53 -0.59 -6.16
C VAL A 17 -3.21 0.77 -6.20
N THR A 18 -3.92 1.08 -7.27
CA THR A 18 -4.50 2.41 -7.51
C THR A 18 -5.68 2.74 -6.59
N THR A 19 -6.37 1.74 -6.04
CA THR A 19 -7.47 1.96 -5.08
C THR A 19 -7.04 1.87 -3.62
N ALA A 20 -5.83 1.38 -3.33
CA ALA A 20 -5.32 1.31 -1.97
C ALA A 20 -4.83 2.66 -1.44
N GLY A 21 -4.42 3.57 -2.32
CA GLY A 21 -3.89 4.88 -1.96
C GLY A 21 -3.31 5.64 -3.15
N ALA A 22 -2.66 6.77 -2.87
CA ALA A 22 -1.93 7.49 -3.91
C ALA A 22 -0.79 6.63 -4.46
N VAL A 23 -0.56 6.68 -5.77
CA VAL A 23 0.63 6.03 -6.37
C VAL A 23 1.76 7.05 -6.38
N LEU A 24 2.88 6.71 -5.73
CA LEU A 24 4.06 7.56 -5.70
C LEU A 24 5.00 7.25 -6.85
N GLU A 25 5.60 8.29 -7.39
CA GLU A 25 6.74 8.17 -8.30
C GLU A 25 7.97 7.68 -7.54
N PRO A 26 8.87 6.92 -8.20
CA PRO A 26 10.10 6.43 -7.57
C PRO A 26 10.94 7.52 -6.91
N ARG A 27 10.95 8.72 -7.50
CA ARG A 27 11.65 9.88 -6.94
C ARG A 27 11.07 10.30 -5.60
N GLN A 28 9.75 10.32 -5.45
CA GLN A 28 9.10 10.69 -4.19
C GLN A 28 9.41 9.68 -3.08
N VAL A 29 9.52 8.40 -3.43
CA VAL A 29 9.95 7.36 -2.50
C VAL A 29 11.41 7.55 -2.09
N ALA A 30 12.29 7.89 -3.03
CA ALA A 30 13.70 8.17 -2.74
C ALA A 30 13.86 9.37 -1.81
N ASP A 31 13.14 10.47 -2.08
CA ASP A 31 13.15 11.67 -1.24
C ASP A 31 12.74 11.32 0.21
N ALA A 32 11.66 10.55 0.39
CA ALA A 32 11.21 10.09 1.71
C ALA A 32 12.25 9.24 2.46
N VAL A 33 13.10 8.50 1.74
CA VAL A 33 14.19 7.72 2.34
C VAL A 33 15.32 8.64 2.81
N PHE A 34 15.76 9.59 1.98
CA PHE A 34 16.80 10.54 2.36
C PHE A 34 16.38 11.40 3.55
N ASP A 35 15.16 11.93 3.54
CA ASP A 35 14.61 12.69 4.66
C ASP A 35 14.63 11.87 5.96
N ALA A 36 14.28 10.58 5.89
CA ALA A 36 14.29 9.71 7.07
C ALA A 36 15.71 9.36 7.54
N MET A 37 16.68 9.27 6.63
CA MET A 37 18.09 9.06 6.99
C MET A 37 18.66 10.27 7.74
N ASP A 38 18.39 11.49 7.25
CA ASP A 38 18.80 12.73 7.90
C ASP A 38 18.17 12.88 9.29
N ASP A 39 16.92 12.44 9.46
CA ASP A 39 16.20 12.41 10.74
C ASP A 39 16.61 11.23 11.66
N GLY A 40 17.43 10.28 11.19
CA GLY A 40 17.76 9.06 11.93
C GLY A 40 16.57 8.13 12.19
N ARG A 41 15.55 8.16 11.34
CA ARG A 41 14.33 7.33 11.45
C ARG A 41 14.54 5.96 10.82
N PHE A 42 14.41 4.90 11.63
CA PHE A 42 14.52 3.53 11.15
C PHE A 42 13.30 3.08 10.33
N LEU A 43 12.09 3.39 10.79
CA LEU A 43 10.85 3.03 10.08
C LEU A 43 10.48 4.13 9.09
N ILE A 44 10.76 3.87 7.81
CA ILE A 44 10.46 4.80 6.71
C ILE A 44 9.12 4.40 6.09
N LEU A 45 8.17 5.34 6.10
CA LEU A 45 6.83 5.16 5.55
C LEU A 45 6.56 6.26 4.52
N PRO A 46 6.85 6.02 3.22
CA PRO A 46 6.49 6.97 2.15
C PRO A 46 4.98 7.27 2.12
N HIS A 47 4.18 6.31 2.56
CA HIS A 47 2.75 6.43 2.84
C HIS A 47 2.52 6.51 4.36
N PRO A 48 2.41 7.71 4.96
CA PRO A 48 2.27 7.86 6.41
C PRO A 48 1.03 7.14 6.98
N GLU A 49 -0.05 7.03 6.21
CA GLU A 49 -1.28 6.32 6.55
C GLU A 49 -1.05 4.82 6.84
N VAL A 50 0.03 4.23 6.32
CA VAL A 50 0.38 2.83 6.56
C VAL A 50 0.73 2.58 8.03
N LEU A 51 1.14 3.60 8.79
CA LEU A 51 1.41 3.44 10.22
C LEU A 51 0.15 3.02 10.98
N ASP A 52 -1.00 3.63 10.66
CA ASP A 52 -2.26 3.28 11.28
C ASP A 52 -2.76 1.93 10.81
N MET A 53 -2.53 1.57 9.54
CA MET A 53 -2.81 0.22 9.04
C MET A 53 -1.98 -0.84 9.78
N PHE A 54 -0.69 -0.58 9.99
CA PHE A 54 0.22 -1.46 10.73
C PHE A 54 -0.24 -1.64 12.18
N ARG A 55 -0.58 -0.55 12.87
CA ARG A 55 -1.10 -0.56 14.24
C ARG A 55 -2.42 -1.33 14.33
N ASN A 56 -3.36 -1.06 13.44
CA ASN A 56 -4.66 -1.74 13.40
C ASN A 56 -4.51 -3.25 13.16
N LYS A 57 -3.61 -3.65 12.26
CA LYS A 57 -3.29 -5.06 12.02
C LYS A 57 -2.73 -5.73 13.27
N GLY A 58 -1.82 -5.07 13.98
CA GLY A 58 -1.23 -5.59 15.21
C GLY A 58 -2.21 -5.66 16.39
N ALA A 59 -3.14 -4.70 16.48
CA ALA A 59 -4.10 -4.61 17.58
C ALA A 59 -5.29 -5.58 17.46
N ASP A 60 -5.77 -5.84 16.24
CA ASP A 60 -6.90 -6.75 16.00
C ASP A 60 -6.78 -7.42 14.62
N TYR A 61 -6.15 -8.59 14.64
CA TYR A 61 -5.79 -9.32 13.42
C TYR A 61 -7.01 -9.93 12.71
N ASP A 62 -8.01 -10.40 13.47
CA ASP A 62 -9.22 -11.00 12.91
C ASP A 62 -10.09 -9.95 12.21
N ARG A 63 -10.25 -8.77 12.83
CA ARG A 63 -10.93 -7.63 12.20
C ARG A 63 -10.18 -7.17 10.95
N TRP A 64 -8.86 -7.08 11.02
CA TRP A 64 -8.03 -6.75 9.86
C TRP A 64 -8.25 -7.76 8.72
N LEU A 65 -8.20 -9.07 9.01
CA LEU A 65 -8.41 -10.13 8.03
C LEU A 65 -9.82 -10.08 7.41
N GLY A 66 -10.84 -9.81 8.22
CA GLY A 66 -12.21 -9.57 7.76
C GLY A 66 -12.30 -8.39 6.79
N GLY A 67 -11.58 -7.30 7.08
CA GLY A 67 -11.44 -6.14 6.20
C GLY A 67 -10.74 -6.48 4.89
N MET A 68 -9.60 -7.19 4.93
CA MET A 68 -8.85 -7.59 3.74
C MET A 68 -9.66 -8.50 2.82
N ARG A 69 -10.43 -9.46 3.37
CA ARG A 69 -11.34 -10.30 2.58
C ARG A 69 -12.45 -9.48 1.92
N ARG A 70 -12.96 -8.43 2.58
CA ARG A 70 -13.94 -7.52 1.99
C ARG A 70 -13.34 -6.69 0.85
N TYR A 71 -12.14 -6.14 1.07
CA TYR A 71 -11.41 -5.39 0.06
C TYR A 71 -11.08 -6.24 -1.18
N GLN A 72 -10.61 -7.47 -0.99
CA GLN A 72 -10.36 -8.39 -2.11
C GLN A 72 -11.63 -8.62 -2.96
N ARG A 73 -12.80 -8.79 -2.32
CA ARG A 73 -14.06 -8.93 -3.05
C ARG A 73 -14.45 -7.68 -3.84
N SER A 74 -14.14 -6.47 -3.34
CA SER A 74 -14.43 -5.23 -4.09
C SER A 74 -13.53 -5.04 -5.31
N LEU A 75 -12.37 -5.72 -5.37
CA LEU A 75 -11.48 -5.65 -6.54
C LEU A 75 -11.94 -6.52 -7.70
N GLY A 76 -12.63 -7.63 -7.42
CA GLY A 76 -13.10 -8.59 -8.43
C GLY A 76 -14.51 -8.32 -8.99
N GLY A 77 -15.16 -7.27 -8.50
CA GLY A 77 -16.44 -6.76 -9.02
C GLY A 77 -16.26 -5.83 -10.21
#